data_AF-A0A936FGC1-F1
#
_entry.id   AF-A0A936FGC1-F1
#
_cell.length_a   1.000
_cell.length_b   1.000
_cell.length_c   1.000
_cell.angle_alpha   90.00
_cell.angle_beta   90.00
_cell.angle_gamma   90.00
#
_symmetry.space_group_name_H-M   'P 1'
#
loop_
_entity.id
_entity.type
_entity.pdbx_description
1 polymer ?
#
loop_
_entity_poly.entity_id
_entity_poly.type
_entity_poly.pdbx_seq_one_letter_code
_entity_poly.pdbx_strand_id
1 'polypeptide(L)'
;MRFLIILLTAFQLASFANAQQKPLSCEVLTLNVAMTAIERDRGLSRNSTSVGKDVYKEFTKAEKKFILDAVYVSGKNQTPDQIKDQVYYACKKVRG
;
A
#
# COMPACT_ATOMS: atom_id res chain seq x y z
N MET A 1 1.54 5.03 -60.26
CA MET A 1 2.88 5.37 -59.73
C MET A 1 2.64 6.17 -58.44
N ARG A 2 2.82 5.59 -57.24
CA ARG A 2 4.01 5.76 -56.35
C ARG A 2 4.37 7.26 -56.24
N PHE A 3 4.28 7.94 -55.09
CA PHE A 3 5.11 7.72 -53.89
C PHE A 3 4.44 8.15 -52.57
N LEU A 4 4.66 7.30 -51.56
CA LEU A 4 4.67 7.58 -50.12
C LEU A 4 5.55 8.80 -49.79
N ILE A 5 5.11 9.65 -48.85
CA ILE A 5 6.01 10.27 -47.87
C ILE A 5 5.38 10.11 -46.49
N ILE A 6 6.19 9.52 -45.62
CA ILE A 6 5.90 8.97 -44.30
C ILE A 6 6.73 9.79 -43.28
N LEU A 7 6.18 9.96 -42.08
CA LEU A 7 6.86 10.39 -40.83
C LEU A 7 7.35 11.86 -40.80
N LEU A 8 7.33 12.61 -39.70
CA LEU A 8 7.60 12.25 -38.31
C LEU A 8 6.62 12.93 -37.33
N THR A 9 5.79 12.16 -36.65
CA THR A 9 5.23 12.58 -35.36
C THR A 9 6.24 12.21 -34.28
N ALA A 10 6.98 13.20 -33.77
CA ALA A 10 7.82 13.05 -32.58
C ALA A 10 6.91 12.90 -31.35
N PHE A 11 6.39 11.69 -31.14
CA PHE A 11 5.74 11.31 -29.90
C PHE A 11 6.87 11.15 -28.86
N GLN A 12 7.13 12.21 -28.10
CA GLN A 12 8.05 12.18 -26.99
C GLN A 12 7.55 11.11 -26.01
N LEU A 13 8.22 9.95 -26.04
CA LEU A 13 8.15 8.93 -25.01
C LEU A 13 8.60 9.58 -23.71
N ALA A 14 7.64 10.05 -22.92
CA ALA A 14 7.86 10.36 -21.52
C ALA A 14 8.27 9.04 -20.86
N SER A 15 9.58 8.86 -20.70
CA SER A 15 10.16 7.84 -19.84
C SER A 15 9.66 8.09 -18.42
N PHE A 16 8.58 7.42 -18.03
CA PHE A 16 8.21 7.28 -16.63
C PHE A 16 9.32 6.47 -15.97
N ALA A 17 10.30 7.18 -15.42
CA ALA A 17 11.23 6.65 -14.44
C ALA A 17 10.39 6.19 -13.25
N ASN A 18 9.93 4.94 -13.31
CA ASN A 18 9.30 4.25 -12.22
C ASN A 18 10.41 4.04 -11.19
N ALA A 19 10.58 5.00 -10.29
CA ALA A 19 11.34 4.78 -9.08
C ALA A 19 10.60 3.67 -8.32
N GLN A 20 10.97 2.41 -8.60
CA GLN A 20 10.44 1.23 -7.94
C GLN A 20 10.89 1.30 -6.48
N GLN A 21 10.10 2.00 -5.68
CA GLN A 21 10.28 2.00 -4.24
C GLN A 21 10.05 0.57 -3.77
N LYS A 22 11.09 -0.03 -3.18
CA LYS A 22 11.06 -1.42 -2.71
C LYS A 22 9.89 -1.56 -1.73
N PRO A 23 9.06 -2.60 -1.88
CA PRO A 23 7.87 -2.73 -1.03
C PRO A 23 8.29 -2.97 0.43
N LEU A 24 7.50 -2.44 1.38
CA LEU A 24 7.72 -2.57 2.82
C LEU A 24 8.05 -3.99 3.25
N SER A 25 8.99 -4.20 4.19
CA SER A 25 9.25 -5.52 4.76
C SER A 25 8.02 -6.06 5.49
N CYS A 26 7.93 -7.39 5.65
CA CYS A 26 6.78 -7.98 6.33
C CYS A 26 6.68 -7.52 7.79
N GLU A 27 7.80 -7.30 8.46
CA GLU A 27 7.88 -6.79 9.82
C GLU A 27 7.30 -5.38 9.92
N VAL A 28 7.72 -4.47 9.03
CA VAL A 28 7.22 -3.08 9.03
C VAL A 28 5.73 -3.05 8.70
N LEU A 29 5.30 -3.83 7.71
CA LEU A 29 3.88 -3.92 7.34
C LEU A 29 3.02 -4.42 8.51
N THR A 30 3.47 -5.50 9.15
CA THR A 30 2.77 -6.13 10.28
C THR A 30 2.69 -5.18 11.48
N LEU A 31 3.78 -4.49 11.80
CA LEU A 31 3.81 -3.51 12.89
C LEU A 31 2.81 -2.37 12.66
N ASN A 32 2.79 -1.80 11.46
CA ASN A 32 1.90 -0.69 11.14
C ASN A 32 0.43 -1.11 11.09
N VAL A 33 0.13 -2.33 10.65
CA VAL A 33 -1.21 -2.91 10.77
C VAL A 33 -1.61 -3.06 12.23
N ALA A 34 -0.74 -3.62 13.09
CA ALA A 34 -1.04 -3.79 14.51
C ALA A 34 -1.30 -2.45 15.21
N MET A 35 -0.45 -1.45 14.97
CA MET A 35 -0.63 -0.10 15.52
C MET A 35 -1.93 0.55 15.04
N THR A 36 -2.25 0.43 13.74
CA THR A 36 -3.50 0.96 13.16
C THR A 36 -4.73 0.24 13.74
N ALA A 37 -4.63 -1.07 14.01
CA ALA A 37 -5.70 -1.83 14.66
C ALA A 37 -5.90 -1.40 16.13
N ILE A 38 -4.81 -1.11 16.86
CA ILE A 38 -4.89 -0.54 18.21
C ILE A 38 -5.55 0.85 18.18
N GLU A 39 -5.20 1.70 17.21
CA GLU A 39 -5.84 3.01 17.03
C GLU A 39 -7.34 2.86 16.76
N ARG A 40 -7.74 1.93 15.89
CA ARG A 40 -9.15 1.61 15.65
C ARG A 40 -9.86 1.17 16.93
N ASP A 41 -9.27 0.28 17.71
CA ASP A 41 -9.84 -0.23 18.96
C ASP A 41 -9.98 0.88 20.02
N ARG A 42 -9.13 1.91 19.95
CA ARG A 42 -9.28 3.15 20.74
C ARG A 42 -10.37 4.10 20.21
N GLY A 43 -11.13 3.68 19.20
CA GLY A 43 -12.23 4.43 18.62
C GLY A 43 -11.84 5.39 17.49
N LEU A 44 -10.60 5.34 16.99
CA LEU A 44 -10.25 6.17 15.84
C LEU A 44 -10.95 5.65 14.58
N SER A 45 -11.41 6.58 13.74
CA SER A 45 -11.91 6.25 12.41
C SER A 45 -10.75 6.09 11.42
N ARG A 46 -11.04 5.44 10.28
CA ARG A 46 -10.06 5.18 9.20
C ARG A 46 -9.17 6.39 8.88
N ASN A 47 -9.76 7.57 8.72
CA ASN A 47 -9.05 8.79 8.32
C ASN A 47 -8.34 9.50 9.48
N SER A 48 -8.64 9.11 10.72
CA SER A 48 -8.06 9.73 11.92
C SER A 48 -6.81 9.01 12.43
N THR A 49 -6.55 7.79 11.97
CA THR A 49 -5.34 7.00 12.24
C THR A 49 -4.07 7.65 11.73
N SER A 50 -2.91 7.25 12.25
CA SER A 50 -1.61 7.76 11.78
C SER A 50 -1.40 7.47 10.28
N VAL A 51 -1.84 6.29 9.81
CA VAL A 51 -1.80 5.93 8.38
C VAL A 51 -2.80 6.73 7.55
N GLY A 52 -4.03 6.93 8.06
CA GLY A 52 -5.09 7.69 7.39
C GLY A 52 -4.79 9.18 7.27
N LYS A 53 -4.07 9.75 8.24
CA LYS A 53 -3.56 11.13 8.24
C LYS A 53 -2.28 11.33 7.43
N ASP A 54 -1.80 10.29 6.76
CA ASP A 54 -0.60 10.35 5.94
C ASP A 54 0.68 10.72 6.73
N VAL A 55 0.75 10.35 8.02
CA VAL A 55 1.90 10.67 8.89
C VAL A 55 3.18 10.01 8.36
N TYR A 56 3.07 8.78 7.86
CA TYR A 56 4.17 8.01 7.28
C TYR A 56 4.35 8.38 5.79
N LYS A 57 5.12 9.43 5.51
CA LYS A 57 5.35 9.93 4.13
C LYS A 57 6.13 8.95 3.26
N GLU A 58 6.92 8.08 3.88
CA GLU A 58 7.72 7.05 3.26
C GLU A 58 6.89 5.89 2.70
N PHE A 59 5.64 5.71 3.15
CA PHE A 59 4.76 4.68 2.61
C PHE A 59 4.13 5.14 1.31
N THR A 60 4.12 4.25 0.33
CA THR A 60 3.39 4.45 -0.91
C THR A 60 1.88 4.47 -0.63
N LYS A 61 1.11 5.07 -1.55
CA LYS A 61 -0.36 5.06 -1.46
C LYS A 61 -0.92 3.64 -1.41
N ALA A 62 -0.30 2.70 -2.13
CA ALA A 62 -0.70 1.29 -2.16
C ALA A 62 -0.52 0.63 -0.79
N GLU A 63 0.61 0.87 -0.12
CA GLU A 63 0.89 0.33 1.21
C GLU A 63 -0.05 0.90 2.28
N LYS A 64 -0.28 2.23 2.26
CA LYS A 64 -1.25 2.87 3.15
C LYS A 64 -2.65 2.29 2.98
N LYS A 65 -3.08 2.13 1.72
CA LYS A 65 -4.36 1.52 1.40
C LYS A 65 -4.44 0.09 1.93
N PHE A 66 -3.41 -0.71 1.71
CA PHE A 66 -3.36 -2.09 2.21
C PHE A 66 -3.51 -2.14 3.73
N ILE A 67 -2.75 -1.33 4.47
CA ILE A 67 -2.81 -1.29 5.94
C ILE A 67 -4.22 -0.94 6.40
N LEU A 68 -4.81 0.11 5.84
CA LEU A 68 -6.15 0.55 6.21
C LEU A 68 -7.23 -0.48 5.85
N ASP A 69 -7.12 -1.15 4.70
CA ASP A 69 -8.08 -2.19 4.29
C ASP A 69 -7.96 -3.44 5.18
N ALA A 70 -6.74 -3.84 5.55
CA ALA A 70 -6.53 -4.96 6.47
C ALA A 70 -7.26 -4.74 7.81
N VAL A 71 -7.25 -3.52 8.33
CA VAL A 71 -7.82 -3.17 9.64
C VAL A 71 -9.32 -2.85 9.58
N TYR A 72 -9.76 -2.05 8.61
CA TYR A 72 -11.12 -1.50 8.59
C TYR A 72 -12.09 -2.25 7.65
N VAL A 73 -11.56 -3.06 6.73
CA VAL A 73 -12.38 -3.86 5.81
C VAL A 73 -12.33 -5.32 6.22
N SER A 74 -11.15 -5.93 6.21
CA SER A 74 -10.99 -7.37 6.49
C SER A 74 -11.07 -7.69 7.99
N GLY A 75 -10.52 -6.83 8.84
CA GLY A 75 -10.34 -7.08 10.26
C GLY A 75 -11.45 -6.58 11.19
N LYS A 76 -12.61 -6.15 10.68
CA LYS A 76 -13.62 -5.40 11.46
C LYS A 76 -14.08 -6.10 12.77
N ASN A 77 -14.08 -7.43 12.80
CA ASN A 77 -14.50 -8.24 13.96
C ASN A 77 -13.32 -8.99 14.61
N GLN A 78 -12.09 -8.61 14.31
CA GLN A 78 -10.87 -9.26 14.80
C GLN A 78 -10.13 -8.35 15.79
N THR A 79 -9.45 -8.96 16.76
CA THR A 79 -8.55 -8.23 17.66
C THR A 79 -7.30 -7.77 16.91
N PRO A 80 -6.57 -6.76 17.41
CA PRO A 80 -5.32 -6.30 16.80
C PRO A 80 -4.31 -7.43 16.61
N ASP A 81 -4.20 -8.35 17.57
CA ASP A 81 -3.32 -9.52 17.46
C ASP A 81 -3.73 -10.49 16.36
N GLN A 82 -5.04 -10.75 16.20
CA GLN A 82 -5.53 -11.61 15.11
C GLN A 82 -5.24 -10.99 13.73
N ILE A 83 -5.44 -9.68 13.58
CA ILE A 83 -5.18 -8.98 12.31
C ILE A 83 -3.67 -8.98 12.02
N LYS A 84 -2.84 -8.71 13.04
CA LYS A 84 -1.37 -8.75 12.97
C LYS A 84 -0.89 -10.11 12.47
N ASP A 85 -1.33 -11.20 13.10
CA ASP A 85 -0.91 -12.55 12.74
C ASP A 85 -1.36 -12.89 11.32
N GLN A 86 -2.60 -12.57 10.96
CA GLN A 86 -3.11 -12.78 9.60
C GLN A 86 -2.25 -12.07 8.54
N VAL A 87 -1.90 -10.79 8.75
CA VAL A 87 -1.08 -10.03 7.81
C VAL A 87 0.35 -10.57 7.76
N TYR A 88 0.93 -10.95 8.89
CA TYR A 88 2.27 -11.54 8.95
C TYR A 88 2.35 -12.83 8.13
N TYR A 89 1.43 -13.77 8.34
CA TYR A 89 1.38 -15.03 7.61
C TYR A 89 1.09 -14.82 6.12
N ALA A 90 0.18 -13.92 5.77
CA ALA A 90 -0.11 -13.59 4.38
C ALA A 90 1.13 -13.00 3.68
N CYS A 91 1.84 -12.07 4.32
CA CYS A 91 3.03 -11.45 3.76
C CYS A 91 4.16 -12.47 3.55
N LYS A 92 4.41 -13.34 4.53
CA LYS A 92 5.41 -14.40 4.41
C LYS A 92 5.07 -15.41 3.32
N LYS A 93 3.80 -15.81 3.18
CA LYS A 93 3.38 -16.76 2.14
C LYS A 93 3.55 -16.22 0.71
N VAL A 94 3.43 -14.91 0.52
CA VAL A 94 3.58 -14.27 -0.80
C VAL A 94 5.05 -14.03 -1.17
N ARG A 95 5.95 -13.94 -0.17
CA ARG A 95 7.35 -13.53 -0.37
C ARG A 95 8.40 -14.58 -0.02
N GLY A 96 7.99 -15.67 0.60
CA GLY A 96 8.81 -16.84 0.89
C GLY A 96 8.70 -17.89 -0.20
#